data_AF-A0A1V6YFA2-F1
#
_entry.id   AF-A0A1V6YFA2-F1
#
_cell.length_a   1.000
_cell.length_b   1.000
_cell.length_c   1.000
_cell.angle_alpha   90.00
_cell.angle_beta   90.00
_cell.angle_gamma   90.00
#
_symmetry.space_group_name_H-M   'P 1'
#
loop_
_entity.id
_entity.type
_entity.pdbx_description
1 polymer ?
#
loop_
_entity_poly.entity_id
_entity_poly.type
_entity_poly.pdbx_seq_one_letter_code
_entity_poly.pdbx_strand_id
1 'polypeptide(L)'
;MSSTRLTYVPQAVLDLSGDLEELVYTKAAIGIYDRTMLSIINSTTTPAQLNLHRGSWLQAKSKVASLHRSIVADFKLLPRHMRCSFVRANRSTLCEHGFRPSTDDLKITRPGSRSPGVVIVL
;
A
#
# COMPACT_ATOMS: atom_id res chain seq x y z
N MET A 1 37.02 18.54 6.53
CA MET A 1 36.22 17.55 7.29
C MET A 1 34.83 17.52 6.67
N SER A 2 34.47 16.45 5.97
CA SER A 2 33.16 16.30 5.34
C SER A 2 32.10 16.07 6.42
N SER A 3 31.25 17.06 6.65
CA SER A 3 30.08 16.95 7.51
C SER A 3 29.10 15.97 6.86
N THR A 4 28.99 14.77 7.40
CA THR A 4 27.88 13.86 7.12
C THR A 4 26.61 14.56 7.59
N ARG A 5 25.95 15.29 6.68
CA ARG A 5 24.57 15.74 6.89
C ARG A 5 23.74 14.47 7.04
N LEU A 6 23.50 14.07 8.29
CA LEU A 6 22.41 13.17 8.65
C LEU A 6 21.17 13.76 7.98
N THR A 7 20.71 13.10 6.93
CA THR A 7 19.56 13.55 6.16
C THR A 7 18.36 13.33 7.07
N TYR A 8 17.92 14.37 7.76
CA TYR A 8 16.74 14.32 8.61
C TYR A 8 15.54 13.99 7.73
N VAL A 9 15.05 12.75 7.83
CA VAL A 9 13.79 12.35 7.20
C VAL A 9 12.68 12.71 8.18
N PRO A 10 11.72 13.56 7.78
CA PRO A 10 10.60 13.92 8.63
C PRO A 10 9.79 12.69 9.06
N GLN A 11 9.35 12.64 10.32
CA GLN A 11 8.60 11.51 10.87
C GLN A 11 7.39 11.13 10.00
N ALA A 12 6.63 12.11 9.52
CA ALA A 12 5.48 11.86 8.66
C ALA A 12 5.81 11.13 7.34
N VAL A 13 7.05 11.28 6.82
CA VAL A 13 7.50 10.54 5.63
C VAL A 13 7.92 9.12 6.01
N LEU A 14 8.49 8.92 7.20
CA LEU A 14 8.79 7.60 7.73
C LEU A 14 7.53 6.80 8.01
N ASP A 15 6.54 7.41 8.66
CA ASP A 15 5.24 6.80 8.96
C ASP A 15 4.54 6.37 7.66
N LEU A 16 4.50 7.25 6.66
CA LEU A 16 3.92 6.94 5.35
C LEU A 16 4.66 5.82 4.61
N SER A 17 5.98 5.73 4.80
CA SER A 17 6.79 4.65 4.23
C SER A 17 6.54 3.32 4.96
N GLY A 18 6.35 3.37 6.28
CA GLY A 18 5.95 2.21 7.08
C GLY A 18 4.57 1.67 6.68
N ASP A 19 3.59 2.55 6.45
CA ASP A 19 2.27 2.17 5.94
C ASP A 19 2.37 1.49 4.56
N LEU A 20 3.25 1.98 3.68
CA LEU A 20 3.49 1.37 2.37
C LEU A 20 4.15 -0.01 2.49
N GLU A 21 5.11 -0.16 3.39
CA GLU A 21 5.75 -1.44 3.68
C GLU A 21 4.75 -2.44 4.27
N GLU A 22 3.90 -2.00 5.19
CA GLU A 22 2.84 -2.83 5.76
C GLU A 22 1.83 -3.29 4.69
N LEU A 23 1.50 -2.41 3.74
CA LEU A 23 0.65 -2.75 2.60
C LEU A 23 1.30 -3.85 1.74
N VAL A 24 2.59 -3.73 1.45
CA VAL A 24 3.36 -4.71 0.67
C VAL A 24 3.33 -6.06 1.39
N TYR A 25 3.68 -6.07 2.67
CA TYR A 25 3.72 -7.28 3.48
C TYR A 25 2.35 -7.96 3.57
N THR A 26 1.29 -7.19 3.84
CA THR A 26 -0.07 -7.72 3.97
C THR A 26 -0.56 -8.30 2.65
N LYS A 27 -0.27 -7.66 1.51
CA LYS A 27 -0.61 -8.19 0.18
C LYS A 27 0.15 -9.47 -0.13
N ALA A 28 1.42 -9.56 0.23
CA ALA A 28 2.21 -10.78 0.06
C ALA A 28 1.62 -11.93 0.88
N ALA A 29 1.27 -11.69 2.15
CA ALA A 29 0.64 -12.67 3.02
C ALA A 29 -0.71 -13.18 2.47
N ILE A 30 -1.56 -12.28 1.96
CA ILE A 30 -2.81 -12.66 1.29
C ILE A 30 -2.53 -13.51 0.05
N GLY A 31 -1.55 -13.13 -0.77
CA GLY A 31 -1.19 -13.88 -1.97
C GLY A 31 -0.68 -15.30 -1.68
N ILE A 32 0.09 -15.47 -0.60
CA ILE A 32 0.51 -16.80 -0.12
C ILE A 32 -0.72 -17.61 0.30
N TYR A 33 -1.59 -17.01 1.13
CA TYR A 33 -2.80 -17.66 1.61
C TYR A 33 -3.71 -18.13 0.46
N ASP A 34 -3.95 -17.26 -0.53
CA ASP A 34 -4.77 -17.56 -1.70
C ASP A 34 -4.22 -18.76 -2.49
N ARG A 35 -2.89 -18.92 -2.57
CA ARG A 35 -2.24 -20.07 -3.23
C ARG A 35 -2.31 -21.34 -2.39
N THR A 36 -2.19 -21.24 -1.06
CA THR A 36 -2.12 -22.40 -0.17
C THR A 36 -3.49 -22.90 0.30
N MET A 37 -4.57 -22.16 0.07
CA MET A 37 -5.90 -22.47 0.61
C MET A 37 -6.43 -23.86 0.19
N LEU A 38 -6.16 -24.31 -1.04
CA LEU A 38 -6.53 -25.66 -1.48
C LEU A 38 -5.84 -26.75 -0.65
N SER A 39 -4.59 -26.54 -0.24
CA SER A 39 -3.87 -27.45 0.64
C SER A 39 -4.43 -27.46 2.05
N ILE A 40 -4.91 -26.32 2.55
CA ILE A 40 -5.53 -26.21 3.89
C ILE A 40 -6.87 -26.96 3.90
N ILE A 41 -7.69 -26.79 2.86
CA ILE A 41 -9.00 -27.46 2.75
C ILE A 41 -8.85 -28.99 2.70
N ASN A 42 -7.80 -29.49 2.05
CA ASN A 42 -7.55 -30.92 1.90
C ASN A 42 -6.79 -31.57 3.08
N SER A 43 -6.45 -30.79 4.11
CA SER A 43 -5.79 -31.29 5.33
C SER A 43 -6.81 -31.64 6.42
N THR A 44 -6.37 -32.27 7.52
CA THR A 44 -7.18 -32.53 8.73
C THR A 44 -7.49 -31.26 9.53
N THR A 45 -7.81 -30.15 8.86
CA THR A 45 -8.19 -28.89 9.49
C THR A 45 -9.64 -28.95 9.91
N THR A 46 -9.91 -28.66 11.18
CA THR A 46 -11.29 -28.64 11.71
C THR A 46 -12.09 -27.47 11.12
N PRO A 47 -13.44 -27.56 11.08
CA PRO A 47 -14.28 -26.45 10.63
C PRO A 47 -14.04 -25.14 11.39
N ALA A 48 -13.74 -25.21 12.70
CA ALA A 48 -13.44 -24.04 13.51
C ALA A 48 -12.14 -23.35 13.07
N GLN A 49 -11.10 -24.12 12.76
CA GLN A 49 -9.83 -23.59 12.25
C GLN A 49 -10.00 -22.97 10.85
N LEU A 50 -10.77 -23.62 9.97
CA LEU A 50 -11.10 -23.05 8.65
C LEU A 50 -11.82 -21.70 8.77
N ASN A 51 -12.77 -21.58 9.69
CA ASN A 51 -13.47 -20.32 9.93
C ASN A 51 -12.55 -19.23 10.48
N LEU A 52 -11.61 -19.58 11.38
CA LEU A 52 -10.60 -18.65 11.87
C LEU A 52 -9.71 -18.14 10.74
N HIS A 53 -9.18 -19.04 9.91
CA HIS A 53 -8.37 -18.68 8.75
C HIS A 53 -9.10 -17.76 7.78
N ARG A 54 -10.36 -18.07 7.47
CA ARG A 54 -11.22 -17.24 6.62
C ARG A 54 -11.44 -15.85 7.23
N GLY A 55 -11.67 -15.78 8.55
CA GLY A 55 -11.81 -14.53 9.28
C GLY A 55 -10.56 -13.65 9.19
N SER A 56 -9.39 -14.22 9.49
CA SER A 56 -8.10 -13.52 9.38
C SER A 56 -7.82 -13.03 7.96
N TRP A 57 -8.15 -13.81 6.94
CA TRP A 57 -7.99 -13.42 5.55
C TRP A 57 -8.90 -12.25 5.15
N LEU A 58 -10.18 -12.27 5.56
CA LEU A 58 -11.09 -11.14 5.34
C LEU A 58 -10.60 -9.88 6.04
N GLN A 59 -10.09 -10.01 7.26
CA GLN A 59 -9.51 -8.89 8.01
C GLN A 59 -8.28 -8.31 7.31
N ALA A 60 -7.38 -9.16 6.80
CA ALA A 60 -6.21 -8.72 6.04
C ALA A 60 -6.63 -7.95 4.76
N LYS A 61 -7.64 -8.44 4.03
CA LYS A 61 -8.19 -7.73 2.86
C LYS A 61 -8.78 -6.37 3.23
N SER A 62 -9.50 -6.30 4.35
CA SER A 62 -10.02 -5.04 4.88
C SER A 62 -8.88 -4.07 5.23
N LYS A 63 -7.81 -4.57 5.85
CA LYS A 63 -6.61 -3.77 6.18
C LYS A 63 -5.92 -3.22 4.94
N VAL A 64 -5.75 -4.00 3.87
CA VAL A 64 -5.21 -3.53 2.58
C VAL A 64 -6.03 -2.34 2.06
N ALA A 65 -7.36 -2.45 2.07
CA ALA A 65 -8.22 -1.36 1.63
C ALA A 65 -8.12 -0.12 2.54
N SER A 66 -7.91 -0.31 3.85
CA SER A 66 -7.67 0.78 4.80
C SER A 66 -6.35 1.49 4.51
N LEU A 67 -5.26 0.74 4.35
CA LEU A 67 -3.92 1.29 4.04
C LEU A 67 -3.91 2.05 2.72
N HIS A 68 -4.59 1.53 1.69
CA HIS A 68 -4.75 2.29 0.43
C HIS A 68 -5.43 3.64 0.63
N ARG A 69 -6.34 3.78 1.62
CA ARG A 69 -7.01 5.04 1.92
C ARG A 69 -6.13 5.95 2.78
N SER A 70 -5.50 5.43 3.84
CA SER A 70 -4.62 6.22 4.74
C SER A 70 -3.45 6.81 3.95
N ILE A 71 -2.74 5.98 3.18
CA ILE A 71 -1.57 6.41 2.40
C ILE A 71 -1.93 7.60 1.49
N VAL A 72 -3.07 7.55 0.79
CA VAL A 72 -3.49 8.69 -0.07
C VAL A 72 -3.90 9.91 0.75
N ALA A 73 -4.53 9.73 1.91
CA ALA A 73 -4.93 10.84 2.78
C ALA A 73 -3.71 11.52 3.38
N ASP A 74 -2.81 10.76 3.99
CA ASP A 74 -1.63 11.27 4.70
C ASP A 74 -0.62 11.88 3.71
N PHE A 75 -0.46 11.27 2.54
CA PHE A 75 0.33 11.86 1.46
C PHE A 75 -0.15 13.27 1.07
N LYS A 76 -1.46 13.55 1.06
CA LYS A 76 -1.99 14.87 0.71
C LYS A 76 -1.66 15.94 1.76
N LEU A 77 -1.46 15.54 3.01
CA LEU A 77 -1.09 16.42 4.11
C LEU A 77 0.40 16.80 4.06
N LEU A 78 1.22 16.05 3.31
CA LEU A 78 2.64 16.33 3.21
C LEU A 78 2.94 17.61 2.38
N PRO A 79 3.91 18.42 2.82
CA PRO A 79 4.48 19.49 2.03
C PRO A 79 4.96 19.01 0.65
N ARG A 80 4.93 19.91 -0.34
CA ARG A 80 5.25 19.61 -1.75
C ARG A 80 6.58 18.86 -1.92
N HIS A 81 7.65 19.31 -1.26
CA HIS A 81 8.96 18.70 -1.38
C HIS A 81 9.01 17.28 -0.80
N MET A 82 8.29 17.02 0.30
CA MET A 82 8.21 15.69 0.92
C MET A 82 7.44 14.71 0.04
N ARG A 83 6.35 15.17 -0.59
CA ARG A 83 5.60 14.38 -1.57
C ARG A 83 6.47 13.93 -2.73
N CYS A 84 7.21 14.85 -3.34
CA CYS A 84 8.14 14.52 -4.42
C CYS A 84 9.18 13.48 -3.98
N SER A 85 9.82 13.70 -2.82
CA SER A 85 10.82 12.77 -2.29
C SER A 85 10.24 11.38 -2.04
N PHE A 86 9.08 11.30 -1.40
CA PHE A 86 8.40 10.03 -1.12
C PHE A 86 8.05 9.27 -2.40
N VAL A 87 7.43 9.95 -3.39
CA VAL A 87 7.05 9.31 -4.66
C VAL A 87 8.28 8.85 -5.41
N ARG A 88 9.35 9.66 -5.49
CA ARG A 88 10.57 9.27 -6.20
C ARG A 88 11.24 8.05 -5.58
N ALA A 89 11.33 8.01 -4.25
CA ALA A 89 11.92 6.89 -3.53
C ALA A 89 11.10 5.59 -3.69
N ASN A 90 9.77 5.69 -3.76
CA ASN A 90 8.86 4.54 -3.71
C ASN A 90 8.11 4.28 -5.02
N ARG A 91 8.51 4.90 -6.14
CA ARG A 91 7.70 4.91 -7.39
C ARG A 91 7.36 3.50 -7.88
N SER A 92 8.36 2.61 -7.91
CA SER A 92 8.16 1.22 -8.35
C SER A 92 7.14 0.51 -7.47
N THR A 93 7.36 0.54 -6.15
CA THR A 93 6.49 -0.09 -5.14
C THR A 93 5.06 0.45 -5.19
N LEU A 94 4.89 1.77 -5.34
CA LEU A 94 3.58 2.41 -5.48
C LEU A 94 2.85 1.88 -6.72
N CYS A 95 3.52 1.84 -7.87
CA CYS A 95 2.95 1.32 -9.12
C CYS A 95 2.59 -0.17 -9.02
N GLU A 96 3.50 -1.00 -8.52
CA GLU A 96 3.31 -2.44 -8.33
C GLU A 96 2.10 -2.75 -7.44
N HIS A 97 1.87 -1.91 -6.42
CA HIS A 97 0.75 -2.07 -5.50
C HIS A 97 -0.50 -1.25 -5.87
N GLY A 98 -0.57 -0.79 -7.12
CA GLY A 98 -1.76 -0.28 -7.78
C GLY A 98 -2.04 1.21 -7.56
N PHE A 99 -1.14 1.93 -6.90
CA PHE A 99 -1.21 3.40 -6.90
C PHE A 99 -0.79 3.93 -8.27
N ARG A 100 -1.24 5.14 -8.60
CA ARG A 100 -0.76 5.87 -9.79
C ARG A 100 -0.19 7.21 -9.36
N PRO A 101 1.14 7.31 -9.20
CA PRO A 101 1.81 8.60 -9.04
C PRO A 101 1.64 9.45 -10.30
N SER A 102 1.39 10.75 -10.13
CA SER A 102 1.38 11.71 -11.24
C SER A 102 2.79 11.92 -11.81
N THR A 103 2.86 12.49 -13.01
CA THR A 103 4.14 12.81 -13.67
C THR A 103 4.95 13.87 -12.93
N ASP A 104 4.30 14.76 -12.18
CA ASP A 104 4.94 15.79 -11.34
C ASP A 104 5.30 15.28 -9.93
N ASP A 105 5.03 14.01 -9.61
CA ASP A 105 5.25 13.37 -8.32
C ASP A 105 4.47 14.02 -7.14
N LEU A 106 3.45 14.84 -7.43
CA LEU A 106 2.69 15.59 -6.41
C LEU A 106 1.37 14.95 -5.99
N LYS A 107 0.93 13.91 -6.71
CA LYS A 107 -0.33 13.22 -6.47
C LYS A 107 -0.09 11.72 -6.57
N ILE A 108 -0.77 10.96 -5.73
CA ILE A 108 -0.97 9.53 -5.89
C ILE A 108 -2.47 9.26 -5.89
N THR A 109 -2.94 8.41 -6.79
CA THR A 109 -4.33 7.95 -6.79
C THR A 109 -4.39 6.49 -6.37
N ARG A 110 -5.45 6.13 -5.63
CA ARG A 110 -5.64 4.76 -5.13
C ARG A 110 -6.03 3.81 -6.27
N PRO A 111 -5.76 2.50 -6.13
CA PRO A 111 -6.22 1.51 -7.09
C PRO A 111 -7.74 1.62 -7.32
N GLY A 112 -8.19 1.49 -8.57
CA GLY A 112 -9.60 1.52 -8.95
C GLY A 112 -10.28 2.89 -8.85
N SER A 113 -9.56 3.97 -8.50
CA SER A 113 -10.12 5.32 -8.61
C SER A 113 -10.11 5.78 -10.07
N ARG A 114 -11.29 6.15 -10.61
CA ARG A 114 -11.37 6.86 -11.89
C ARG A 114 -10.63 8.19 -11.72
N SER A 115 -9.58 8.39 -12.51
CA SER A 115 -8.93 9.70 -12.56
C SER A 115 -9.93 10.69 -13.17
N PRO A 116 -10.16 11.89 -12.58
CA PRO A 116 -11.10 12.88 -13.11
C PRO A 116 -10.59 13.60 -14.39
N GLY A 117 -9.70 12.98 -15.16
CA GLY A 117 -8.96 13.60 -16.27
C GLY A 117 -9.17 13.01 -17.66
N VAL A 118 -10.14 12.10 -17.84
CA VAL A 118 -10.54 11.67 -19.18
C VAL A 118 -11.88 12.30 -19.51
N VAL A 119 -11.85 13.53 -20.02
CA VAL A 119 -12.96 14.07 -20.81
C VAL A 119 -12.95 13.28 -22.10
N ILE A 120 -13.87 12.33 -22.25
CA ILE A 120 -14.22 11.79 -23.56
C ILE A 120 -14.99 12.93 -24.23
N VAL A 121 -14.34 13.65 -25.13
CA VAL A 121 -15.04 14.47 -26.11
C VAL A 121 -15.63 13.49 -27.12
N LEU A 122 -16.95 13.32 -27.07
CA LEU A 122 -17.73 12.75 -28.17
C LEU A 122 -18.00 13.85 -29.19
#